data_AF-A0A0V0J4X2-F1
#
_entry.id   AF-A0A0V0J4X2-F1
#
_cell.length_a   1.000
_cell.length_b   1.000
_cell.length_c   1.000
_cell.angle_alpha   90.00
_cell.angle_beta   90.00
_cell.angle_gamma   90.00
#
_symmetry.space_group_name_H-M   'P 1'
#
loop_
_entity.id
_entity.type
_entity.pdbx_description
1 polymer ?
#
loop_
_entity_poly.entity_id
_entity_poly.type
_entity_poly.pdbx_seq_one_letter_code
_entity_poly.pdbx_strand_id
1 'polypeptide(L)'
;VHGSHDNLSLPFRHSLEMAVPQTQLFEDEVPLIRSCPALNEIRLAEEIKDLTLEVKDGVRLQVHRIILAARIPSLRADLRGCLTEKAAVLRWPTVPLCLATSLITYVYTGQVEVTQANVRGMIAFAKMLNLTNLEKWGTNFMAKRVNSENLATTWAFARSFKIGSLMETCINLMQAQFKCFVRSDLFVRLPTETVLLLIRNDNLPVDSE
;
A
#
# COMPACT_ATOMS: atom_id res chain seq x y z
N VAL A 1 -13.92 -32.26 58.61
CA VAL A 1 -14.51 -32.18 57.25
C VAL A 1 -14.16 -30.82 56.70
N HIS A 2 -13.41 -30.82 55.60
CA HIS A 2 -13.15 -29.78 54.58
C HIS A 2 -13.22 -28.30 55.02
N GLY A 3 -12.24 -27.44 54.75
CA GLY A 3 -11.32 -27.41 53.62
C GLY A 3 -11.21 -25.94 53.20
N SER A 4 -9.97 -25.49 53.06
CA SER A 4 -9.55 -24.14 52.66
C SER A 4 -10.27 -23.65 51.41
N HIS A 5 -10.67 -22.38 51.38
CA HIS A 5 -10.87 -21.67 50.12
C HIS A 5 -10.15 -20.32 50.18
N ASP A 6 -9.06 -20.31 49.45
CA ASP A 6 -8.15 -19.21 49.21
C ASP A 6 -8.87 -18.03 48.56
N ASN A 7 -8.77 -16.88 49.21
CA ASN A 7 -8.88 -15.58 48.55
C ASN A 7 -7.58 -15.33 47.80
N LEU A 8 -7.53 -15.71 46.52
CA LEU A 8 -6.51 -15.26 45.58
C LEU A 8 -7.18 -14.52 44.43
N SER A 9 -7.12 -13.21 44.57
CA SER A 9 -7.26 -12.22 43.51
C SER A 9 -6.46 -12.63 42.28
N LEU A 10 -7.15 -12.79 41.14
CA LEU A 10 -6.50 -12.79 39.83
C LEU A 10 -7.12 -11.67 39.00
N PRO A 11 -6.43 -10.53 38.83
CA PRO A 11 -6.68 -9.66 37.70
C PRO A 11 -5.86 -10.13 36.50
N PHE A 12 -6.27 -9.71 35.30
CA PHE A 12 -5.56 -9.81 34.03
C PHE A 12 -5.66 -11.14 33.25
N ARG A 13 -6.55 -11.10 32.25
CA ARG A 13 -6.14 -11.26 30.85
C ARG A 13 -6.77 -10.15 30.02
N HIS A 14 -6.22 -8.94 30.12
CA HIS A 14 -6.27 -8.03 28.99
C HIS A 14 -5.34 -8.64 27.95
N SER A 15 -5.91 -9.22 26.89
CA SER A 15 -5.15 -9.47 25.67
C SER A 15 -4.50 -8.15 25.28
N LEU A 16 -3.17 -8.07 25.29
CA LEU A 16 -2.46 -6.97 24.65
C LEU A 16 -2.80 -7.08 23.16
N GLU A 17 -3.78 -6.32 22.70
CA GLU A 17 -3.86 -5.94 21.30
C GLU A 17 -2.58 -5.16 21.01
N MET A 18 -1.59 -5.84 20.44
CA MET A 18 -0.39 -5.22 19.93
C MET A 18 -0.83 -4.20 18.88
N ALA A 19 -0.76 -2.91 19.23
CA ALA A 19 -1.10 -1.83 18.31
C ALA A 19 -0.32 -2.03 17.01
N VAL A 20 -1.06 -2.16 15.90
CA VAL A 20 -0.46 -2.40 14.59
C VAL A 20 0.47 -1.21 14.29
N PRO A 21 1.77 -1.42 14.00
CA PRO A 21 2.70 -0.32 13.77
C PRO A 21 2.21 0.62 12.67
N GLN A 22 2.28 1.93 12.91
CA GLN A 22 1.84 2.96 11.94
C GLN A 22 2.71 2.96 10.67
N THR A 23 3.99 2.62 10.83
CA THR A 23 4.98 2.46 9.76
C THR A 23 5.48 1.03 9.74
N GLN A 24 5.64 0.46 8.55
CA GLN A 24 6.31 -0.82 8.34
C GLN A 24 7.26 -0.74 7.15
N LEU A 25 8.37 -1.46 7.23
CA LEU A 25 9.33 -1.58 6.15
C LEU A 25 8.90 -2.72 5.20
N PHE A 26 8.73 -2.40 3.93
CA PHE A 26 8.78 -3.40 2.88
C PHE A 26 10.23 -3.61 2.45
N GLU A 27 10.62 -4.87 2.28
CA GLU A 27 11.95 -5.26 1.82
C GLU A 27 11.82 -6.43 0.84
N ASP A 28 12.53 -6.35 -0.29
CA ASP A 28 12.66 -7.46 -1.23
C ASP A 28 13.39 -8.64 -0.58
N GLU A 29 13.12 -9.87 -1.05
CA GLU A 29 13.81 -11.08 -0.54
C GLU A 29 15.34 -10.96 -0.62
N VAL A 30 15.85 -10.35 -1.69
CA VAL A 30 17.27 -10.02 -1.88
C VAL A 30 17.39 -8.52 -2.19
N PRO A 31 17.52 -7.65 -1.17
CA PRO A 31 17.58 -6.21 -1.35
C PRO A 31 18.84 -5.79 -2.10
N LEU A 32 18.69 -4.90 -3.09
CA LEU A 32 19.81 -4.45 -3.92
C LEU A 32 20.93 -3.81 -3.10
N ILE A 33 20.61 -3.11 -2.02
CA ILE A 33 21.61 -2.50 -1.13
C ILE A 33 22.55 -3.54 -0.51
N ARG A 34 22.08 -4.78 -0.29
CA ARG A 34 22.91 -5.85 0.28
C ARG A 34 23.84 -6.48 -0.76
N SER A 35 23.43 -6.46 -2.03
CA SER A 35 24.23 -7.02 -3.12
C SER A 35 25.23 -6.02 -3.70
N CYS A 36 24.87 -4.74 -3.79
CA CYS A 36 25.71 -3.71 -4.40
C CYS A 36 25.39 -2.31 -3.82
N PRO A 37 25.87 -2.01 -2.59
CA PRO A 37 25.58 -0.74 -1.92
C PRO A 37 26.10 0.48 -2.68
N ALA A 38 27.22 0.31 -3.42
CA ALA A 38 27.84 1.36 -4.23
C ALA A 38 26.88 2.01 -5.24
N LEU A 39 25.88 1.29 -5.75
CA LEU A 39 24.89 1.88 -6.67
C LEU A 39 24.07 2.99 -6.01
N ASN A 40 23.78 2.84 -4.71
CA ASN A 40 23.07 3.85 -3.96
C ASN A 40 24.00 5.03 -3.59
N GLU A 41 25.28 4.77 -3.35
CA GLU A 41 26.30 5.80 -3.13
C GLU A 41 26.47 6.67 -4.37
N ILE A 42 26.64 6.07 -5.56
CA ILE A 42 26.72 6.77 -6.85
C ILE A 42 25.47 7.63 -7.08
N ARG A 43 24.28 7.11 -6.76
CA ARG A 43 23.02 7.90 -6.81
C ARG A 43 23.04 9.11 -5.89
N LEU A 44 23.46 8.94 -4.64
CA LEU A 44 23.48 10.02 -3.65
C LEU A 44 24.56 11.07 -3.95
N ALA A 45 25.67 10.66 -4.55
CA ALA A 45 26.71 11.55 -5.06
C ALA A 45 26.32 12.26 -6.37
N GLU A 46 25.17 11.90 -6.96
CA GLU A 46 24.71 12.32 -8.28
C GLU A 46 25.77 12.11 -9.39
N GLU A 47 26.51 11.01 -9.33
CA GLU A 47 27.44 10.62 -10.39
C GLU A 47 26.67 9.95 -11.56
N ILE A 48 27.26 9.92 -12.76
CA ILE A 48 26.74 9.18 -13.93
C ILE A 48 25.27 9.51 -14.28
N LYS A 49 24.99 10.80 -14.52
CA LYS A 49 23.65 11.32 -14.86
C LYS A 49 23.24 10.96 -16.30
N ASP A 50 22.61 9.80 -16.49
CA ASP A 50 22.19 9.31 -17.81
C ASP A 50 20.67 9.35 -18.06
N LEU A 51 19.87 9.68 -17.04
CA LEU A 51 18.42 9.80 -17.13
C LEU A 51 17.87 10.83 -16.12
N THR A 52 17.01 11.72 -16.60
CA THR A 52 16.23 12.62 -15.73
C THR A 52 14.81 12.11 -15.60
N LEU A 53 14.31 11.99 -14.37
CA LEU A 53 12.91 11.74 -14.07
C LEU A 53 12.22 13.08 -13.77
N GLU A 54 11.25 13.47 -14.58
CA GLU A 54 10.40 14.64 -14.35
C GLU A 54 9.07 14.20 -13.75
N VAL A 55 8.73 14.72 -12.57
CA VAL A 55 7.52 14.36 -11.82
C VAL A 55 6.49 15.50 -11.84
N LYS A 56 5.44 15.41 -11.04
CA LYS A 56 4.43 16.48 -10.90
C LYS A 56 5.11 17.83 -10.60
N ASP A 57 4.51 18.90 -11.13
CA ASP A 57 4.97 20.28 -11.00
C ASP A 57 6.34 20.56 -11.65
N GLY A 58 6.79 19.67 -12.56
CA GLY A 58 8.02 19.84 -13.34
C GLY A 58 9.31 19.60 -12.54
N VAL A 59 9.21 19.05 -11.32
CA VAL A 59 10.37 18.74 -10.49
C VAL A 59 11.17 17.60 -11.13
N ARG A 60 12.51 17.71 -11.09
CA ARG A 60 13.42 16.77 -11.77
C ARG A 60 14.32 16.04 -10.78
N LEU A 61 14.48 14.75 -10.98
CA LEU A 61 15.37 13.85 -10.23
C LEU A 61 16.37 13.20 -11.17
N GLN A 62 17.64 13.14 -10.74
CA GLN A 62 18.66 12.38 -11.47
C GLN A 62 18.59 10.92 -11.06
N VAL A 63 18.51 10.04 -12.05
CA VAL A 63 18.41 8.59 -11.85
C VAL A 63 19.26 7.87 -12.89
N HIS A 64 19.51 6.59 -12.66
CA HIS A 64 20.30 5.76 -13.56
C HIS A 64 19.39 4.84 -14.36
N ARG A 65 19.43 4.98 -15.68
CA ARG A 65 18.56 4.23 -16.59
C ARG A 65 18.67 2.73 -16.41
N ILE A 66 19.90 2.22 -16.31
CA ILE A 66 20.14 0.77 -16.20
C ILE A 66 19.52 0.20 -14.91
N ILE A 67 19.55 0.95 -13.82
CA ILE A 67 18.98 0.53 -12.53
C ILE A 67 17.45 0.51 -12.60
N LEU A 68 16.82 1.56 -13.15
CA LEU A 68 15.38 1.57 -13.39
C LEU A 68 14.96 0.42 -14.31
N ALA A 69 15.67 0.20 -15.42
CA ALA A 69 15.38 -0.87 -16.37
C ALA A 69 15.53 -2.27 -15.74
N ALA A 70 16.52 -2.46 -14.86
CA ALA A 70 16.74 -3.72 -14.17
C ALA A 70 15.62 -3.99 -13.15
N ARG A 71 15.24 -2.97 -12.37
CA ARG A 71 14.34 -3.09 -11.20
C ARG A 71 12.87 -2.88 -11.53
N ILE A 72 12.57 -2.25 -12.66
CA ILE A 72 11.21 -2.00 -13.15
C ILE A 72 11.14 -2.48 -14.61
N PRO A 73 10.98 -3.80 -14.85
CA PRO A 73 11.06 -4.36 -16.19
C PRO A 73 10.04 -3.80 -17.19
N SER A 74 8.89 -3.31 -16.71
CA SER A 74 7.85 -2.66 -17.52
C SER A 74 8.34 -1.39 -18.23
N LEU A 75 9.34 -0.68 -17.67
CA LEU A 75 9.91 0.53 -18.26
C LEU A 75 10.98 0.24 -19.32
N ARG A 76 11.40 -1.00 -19.52
CA ARG A 76 12.52 -1.32 -20.44
C ARG A 76 12.27 -0.85 -21.87
N ALA A 77 11.04 -0.92 -22.36
CA ALA A 77 10.70 -0.46 -23.71
C ALA A 77 10.87 1.06 -23.84
N ASP A 78 10.30 1.81 -22.90
CA ASP A 78 10.37 3.28 -22.86
C ASP A 78 11.82 3.77 -22.71
N LEU A 79 12.59 3.09 -21.85
CA LEU A 79 13.99 3.43 -21.59
C LEU A 79 14.94 3.07 -22.74
N ARG A 80 14.59 2.09 -23.60
CA ARG A 80 15.35 1.81 -24.83
C ARG A 80 15.16 2.92 -25.87
N GLY A 81 13.95 3.45 -26.01
CA GLY A 81 13.67 4.56 -26.94
C GLY A 81 14.45 5.84 -26.60
N CYS A 82 14.76 6.03 -25.31
CA CYS A 82 15.51 7.16 -24.79
C CYS A 82 17.02 7.18 -25.12
N LEU A 83 17.55 6.25 -25.92
CA LEU A 83 18.99 6.12 -26.21
C LEU A 83 19.57 7.21 -27.13
N THR A 84 18.74 7.92 -27.87
CA THR A 84 19.17 8.85 -28.93
C THR A 84 19.40 10.28 -28.44
N GLU A 85 18.95 10.64 -27.25
CA GLU A 85 19.06 12.01 -26.72
C GLU A 85 20.11 12.09 -25.60
N LYS A 86 20.95 13.14 -25.63
CA LYS A 86 21.99 13.40 -24.62
C LYS A 86 21.45 13.61 -23.19
N ALA A 87 20.14 13.83 -23.04
CA ALA A 87 19.46 13.97 -21.77
C ALA A 87 18.05 13.37 -21.88
N ALA A 88 17.95 12.05 -21.77
CA ALA A 88 16.67 11.36 -21.74
C ALA A 88 15.82 11.82 -20.56
N VAL A 89 14.53 12.10 -20.81
CA VAL A 89 13.57 12.49 -19.76
C VAL A 89 12.43 11.46 -19.68
N LEU A 90 12.35 10.75 -18.56
CA LEU A 90 11.18 9.94 -18.20
C LEU A 90 10.18 10.83 -17.45
N ARG A 91 8.89 10.78 -17.80
CA ARG A 91 7.87 11.69 -17.25
C ARG A 91 6.81 10.95 -16.46
N TRP A 92 6.56 11.41 -15.23
CA TRP A 92 5.47 10.99 -14.34
C TRP A 92 4.67 12.22 -13.86
N PRO A 93 3.88 12.85 -14.75
CA PRO A 93 3.31 14.18 -14.51
C PRO A 93 2.29 14.23 -13.37
N THR A 94 1.71 13.09 -12.99
CA THR A 94 0.69 13.01 -11.92
C THR A 94 1.28 12.58 -10.57
N VAL A 95 2.56 12.28 -10.51
CA VAL A 95 3.20 11.68 -9.33
C VAL A 95 3.86 12.75 -8.47
N PRO A 96 3.48 12.90 -7.19
CA PRO A 96 4.13 13.81 -6.27
C PRO A 96 5.60 13.44 -6.03
N LEU A 97 6.46 14.44 -5.79
CA LEU A 97 7.88 14.26 -5.50
C LEU A 97 8.12 13.25 -4.37
N CYS A 98 7.40 13.35 -3.26
CA CYS A 98 7.60 12.45 -2.12
C CYS A 98 7.41 10.97 -2.50
N LEU A 99 6.41 10.66 -3.33
CA LEU A 99 6.11 9.30 -3.77
C LEU A 99 7.16 8.81 -4.77
N ALA A 100 7.59 9.67 -5.69
CA ALA A 100 8.68 9.37 -6.60
C ALA A 100 9.99 9.10 -5.85
N THR A 101 10.35 9.92 -4.87
CA THR A 101 11.53 9.71 -4.03
C THR A 101 11.45 8.40 -3.27
N SER A 102 10.31 8.04 -2.66
CA SER A 102 10.14 6.73 -2.00
C SER A 102 10.35 5.56 -2.95
N LEU A 103 9.82 5.64 -4.17
CA LEU A 103 10.00 4.61 -5.19
C LEU A 103 11.45 4.55 -5.69
N ILE A 104 12.11 5.69 -5.90
CA ILE A 104 13.51 5.70 -6.32
C ILE A 104 14.39 5.13 -5.22
N THR A 105 14.15 5.47 -3.95
CA THR A 105 14.84 4.81 -2.83
C THR A 105 14.65 3.31 -2.90
N TYR A 106 13.41 2.83 -3.05
CA TYR A 106 13.09 1.40 -3.22
C TYR A 106 13.85 0.73 -4.38
N VAL A 107 13.91 1.40 -5.53
CA VAL A 107 14.60 0.87 -6.72
C VAL A 107 16.08 0.60 -6.42
N TYR A 108 16.73 1.49 -5.69
CA TYR A 108 18.17 1.40 -5.38
C TYR A 108 18.48 0.55 -4.17
N THR A 109 17.59 0.51 -3.18
CA THR A 109 17.86 -0.18 -1.92
C THR A 109 17.21 -1.56 -1.84
N GLY A 110 16.10 -1.76 -2.56
CA GLY A 110 15.18 -2.88 -2.36
C GLY A 110 14.26 -2.70 -1.15
N GLN A 111 14.19 -1.51 -0.56
CA GLN A 111 13.49 -1.23 0.69
C GLN A 111 12.64 0.04 0.61
N VAL A 112 11.47 0.05 1.24
CA VAL A 112 10.65 1.26 1.38
C VAL A 112 9.83 1.26 2.67
N GLU A 113 9.83 2.40 3.35
CA GLU A 113 8.96 2.62 4.50
C GLU A 113 7.55 2.98 4.03
N VAL A 114 6.57 2.23 4.53
CA VAL A 114 5.16 2.37 4.19
C VAL A 114 4.37 2.76 5.42
N THR A 115 3.52 3.77 5.24
CA THR A 115 2.64 4.34 6.26
C THR A 115 1.21 4.40 5.73
N GLN A 116 0.23 4.65 6.60
CA GLN A 116 -1.16 4.87 6.14
C GLN A 116 -1.29 6.07 5.19
N ALA A 117 -0.39 7.05 5.29
CA ALA A 117 -0.39 8.25 4.46
C ALA A 117 0.10 7.99 3.04
N ASN A 118 1.14 7.14 2.86
CA ASN A 118 1.75 6.91 1.55
C ASN A 118 1.26 5.63 0.85
N VAL A 119 0.70 4.66 1.58
CA VAL A 119 0.44 3.30 1.05
C VAL A 119 -0.47 3.28 -0.17
N ARG A 120 -1.50 4.12 -0.22
CA ARG A 120 -2.40 4.20 -1.40
C ARG A 120 -1.63 4.63 -2.65
N GLY A 121 -0.76 5.63 -2.50
CA GLY A 121 0.14 6.08 -3.55
C GLY A 121 1.09 4.96 -3.97
N MET A 122 1.73 4.28 -3.01
CA MET A 122 2.66 3.20 -3.29
C MET A 122 2.00 2.03 -4.02
N ILE A 123 0.79 1.62 -3.63
CA ILE A 123 0.03 0.56 -4.32
C ILE A 123 -0.30 0.99 -5.75
N ALA A 124 -0.84 2.20 -5.93
CA ALA A 124 -1.18 2.73 -7.25
C ALA A 124 0.05 2.74 -8.17
N PHE A 125 1.21 3.12 -7.63
CA PHE A 125 2.44 3.22 -8.38
C PHE A 125 3.05 1.87 -8.69
N ALA A 126 3.05 0.96 -7.71
CA ALA A 126 3.47 -0.42 -7.89
C ALA A 126 2.63 -1.11 -8.98
N LYS A 127 1.31 -0.89 -8.98
CA LYS A 127 0.41 -1.41 -10.01
C LYS A 127 0.73 -0.85 -11.39
N MET A 128 0.90 0.48 -11.50
CA MET A 128 1.26 1.16 -12.76
C MET A 128 2.56 0.59 -13.37
N LEU A 129 3.52 0.25 -12.50
CA LEU A 129 4.85 -0.19 -12.89
C LEU A 129 5.02 -1.72 -12.89
N ASN A 130 3.94 -2.48 -12.66
CA ASN A 130 3.94 -3.94 -12.57
C ASN A 130 4.89 -4.50 -11.47
N LEU A 131 4.99 -3.82 -10.33
CA LEU A 131 5.75 -4.24 -9.15
C LEU A 131 4.88 -5.07 -8.20
N THR A 132 4.54 -6.29 -8.62
CA THR A 132 3.53 -7.14 -7.97
C THR A 132 3.79 -7.42 -6.49
N ASN A 133 5.05 -7.61 -6.07
CA ASN A 133 5.38 -7.90 -4.67
C ASN A 133 5.05 -6.71 -3.76
N LEU A 134 5.45 -5.51 -4.17
CA LEU A 134 5.15 -4.27 -3.47
C LEU A 134 3.64 -3.97 -3.47
N GLU A 135 2.95 -4.19 -4.58
CA GLU A 135 1.48 -4.06 -4.67
C GLU A 135 0.77 -4.99 -3.68
N LYS A 136 1.11 -6.29 -3.69
CA LYS A 136 0.50 -7.29 -2.80
C LYS A 136 0.78 -6.98 -1.33
N TRP A 137 2.03 -6.65 -1.00
CA TRP A 137 2.41 -6.33 0.37
C TRP A 137 1.71 -5.07 0.87
N GLY A 138 1.69 -4.00 0.07
CA GLY A 138 0.99 -2.75 0.41
C GLY A 138 -0.51 -2.97 0.59
N THR A 139 -1.12 -3.79 -0.28
CA THR A 139 -2.54 -4.17 -0.16
C THR A 139 -2.81 -4.91 1.15
N ASN A 140 -1.95 -5.85 1.55
CA ASN A 140 -2.06 -6.56 2.82
C ASN A 140 -1.86 -5.63 4.02
N PHE A 141 -0.92 -4.68 3.92
CA PHE A 141 -0.71 -3.64 4.93
C PHE A 141 -1.99 -2.83 5.15
N MET A 142 -2.68 -2.43 4.06
CA MET A 142 -3.97 -1.74 4.16
C MET A 142 -5.08 -2.64 4.71
N ALA A 143 -5.20 -3.88 4.23
CA ALA A 143 -6.24 -4.82 4.63
C ALA A 143 -6.26 -5.06 6.15
N LYS A 144 -5.08 -5.24 6.76
CA LYS A 144 -4.91 -5.40 8.22
C LYS A 144 -5.29 -4.18 9.06
N ARG A 145 -5.56 -3.04 8.43
CA ARG A 145 -5.81 -1.75 9.08
C ARG A 145 -7.16 -1.15 8.68
N VAL A 146 -8.01 -1.91 7.98
CA VAL A 146 -9.36 -1.45 7.65
C VAL A 146 -10.18 -1.36 8.93
N ASN A 147 -10.80 -0.21 9.14
CA ASN A 147 -11.67 0.06 10.28
C ASN A 147 -12.82 0.98 9.84
N SER A 148 -13.77 1.24 10.74
CA SER A 148 -14.96 2.03 10.42
C SER A 148 -14.63 3.46 9.98
N GLU A 149 -13.56 4.07 10.51
CA GLU A 149 -13.13 5.43 10.18
C GLU A 149 -12.60 5.55 8.75
N ASN A 150 -11.82 4.55 8.31
CA ASN A 150 -11.18 4.57 6.99
C ASN A 150 -11.93 3.78 5.91
N LEU A 151 -12.97 3.02 6.28
CA LEU A 151 -13.71 2.10 5.41
C LEU A 151 -14.16 2.75 4.10
N ALA A 152 -14.76 3.94 4.16
CA ALA A 152 -15.27 4.62 2.97
C ALA A 152 -14.15 4.96 1.97
N THR A 153 -13.04 5.49 2.46
CA THR A 153 -11.89 5.85 1.62
C THR A 153 -11.19 4.61 1.07
N THR A 154 -11.11 3.54 1.87
CA THR A 154 -10.51 2.26 1.45
C THR A 154 -11.36 1.55 0.41
N TRP A 155 -12.69 1.52 0.58
CA TRP A 155 -13.63 0.97 -0.40
C TRP A 155 -13.53 1.70 -1.74
N ALA A 156 -13.56 3.04 -1.72
CA ALA A 156 -13.44 3.86 -2.93
C ALA A 156 -12.12 3.57 -3.65
N PHE A 157 -11.00 3.54 -2.91
CA PHE A 157 -9.69 3.23 -3.46
C PHE A 157 -9.63 1.81 -4.07
N ALA A 158 -10.08 0.79 -3.32
CA ALA A 158 -10.06 -0.60 -3.77
C ALA A 158 -10.88 -0.79 -5.05
N ARG A 159 -12.04 -0.14 -5.15
CA ARG A 159 -12.90 -0.19 -6.34
C ARG A 159 -12.26 0.52 -7.54
N SER A 160 -11.72 1.73 -7.35
CA SER A 160 -11.06 2.49 -8.42
C SER A 160 -9.85 1.75 -9.02
N PHE A 161 -9.09 1.04 -8.18
CA PHE A 161 -7.91 0.28 -8.60
C PHE A 161 -8.19 -1.22 -8.84
N LYS A 162 -9.46 -1.66 -8.72
CA LYS A 162 -9.91 -3.05 -8.88
C LYS A 162 -9.11 -4.05 -8.03
N ILE A 163 -8.91 -3.72 -6.75
CA ILE A 163 -8.17 -4.53 -5.78
C ILE A 163 -9.15 -5.43 -5.03
N GLY A 164 -9.42 -6.62 -5.59
CA GLY A 164 -10.45 -7.53 -5.11
C GLY A 164 -10.32 -7.94 -3.64
N SER A 165 -9.11 -8.29 -3.18
CA SER A 165 -8.89 -8.68 -1.78
C SER A 165 -9.18 -7.57 -0.78
N LEU A 166 -8.93 -6.31 -1.17
CA LEU A 166 -9.22 -5.15 -0.32
C LEU A 166 -10.71 -4.80 -0.34
N MET A 167 -11.39 -5.00 -1.47
CA MET A 167 -12.85 -4.90 -1.55
C MET A 167 -13.53 -5.94 -0.66
N GLU A 168 -13.08 -7.20 -0.71
CA GLU A 168 -13.55 -8.28 0.15
C GLU A 168 -13.35 -7.95 1.64
N THR A 169 -12.16 -7.46 2.01
CA THR A 169 -11.89 -6.99 3.38
C THR A 169 -12.88 -5.92 3.83
N CYS A 170 -13.21 -4.95 2.97
CA CYS A 170 -14.20 -3.92 3.27
C CYS A 170 -15.61 -4.50 3.43
N ILE A 171 -16.03 -5.41 2.55
CA ILE A 171 -17.34 -6.06 2.61
C ILE A 171 -17.49 -6.85 3.91
N ASN A 172 -16.46 -7.61 4.31
CA ASN A 172 -16.46 -8.36 5.56
C ASN A 172 -16.65 -7.43 6.77
N LEU A 173 -16.02 -6.25 6.78
CA LEU A 173 -16.23 -5.28 7.86
C LEU A 173 -17.65 -4.67 7.82
N MET A 174 -18.17 -4.35 6.63
CA MET A 174 -19.55 -3.86 6.46
C MET A 174 -20.58 -4.86 7.00
N GLN A 175 -20.38 -6.15 6.74
CA GLN A 175 -21.25 -7.22 7.24
C GLN A 175 -21.12 -7.40 8.75
N ALA A 176 -19.89 -7.43 9.27
CA ALA A 176 -19.65 -7.59 10.72
C ALA A 176 -20.25 -6.43 11.55
N GLN A 177 -20.31 -5.22 10.97
CA GLN A 177 -20.81 -4.02 11.64
C GLN A 177 -22.15 -3.53 11.07
N PHE A 178 -22.93 -4.42 10.45
CA PHE A 178 -24.06 -4.05 9.61
C PHE A 178 -25.05 -3.07 10.26
N LYS A 179 -25.48 -3.30 11.52
CA LYS A 179 -26.41 -2.41 12.25
C LYS A 179 -25.98 -0.95 12.30
N CYS A 180 -24.69 -0.71 12.51
CA CYS A 180 -24.13 0.63 12.55
C CYS A 180 -23.85 1.13 11.13
N PHE A 181 -23.38 0.24 10.26
CA PHE A 181 -23.00 0.54 8.89
C PHE A 181 -24.16 1.05 8.03
N VAL A 182 -25.36 0.49 8.17
CA VAL A 182 -26.55 0.91 7.38
C VAL A 182 -26.95 2.37 7.60
N ARG A 183 -26.53 2.97 8.72
CA ARG A 183 -26.76 4.39 9.04
C ARG A 183 -25.68 5.32 8.48
N SER A 184 -24.65 4.78 7.83
CA SER A 184 -23.53 5.56 7.31
C SER A 184 -23.80 6.11 5.90
N ASP A 185 -23.22 7.26 5.57
CA ASP A 185 -23.29 7.82 4.22
C ASP A 185 -22.67 6.88 3.16
N LEU A 186 -21.76 6.00 3.57
CA LEU A 186 -21.16 5.03 2.66
C LEU A 186 -22.20 4.05 2.14
N PHE A 187 -23.12 3.58 3.00
CA PHE A 187 -24.20 2.67 2.61
C PHE A 187 -25.06 3.27 1.48
N VAL A 188 -25.45 4.54 1.62
CA VAL A 188 -26.26 5.28 0.63
C VAL A 188 -25.55 5.39 -0.73
N ARG A 189 -24.21 5.41 -0.74
CA ARG A 189 -23.39 5.52 -1.96
C ARG A 189 -22.91 4.17 -2.51
N LEU A 190 -23.31 3.06 -1.92
CA LEU A 190 -22.93 1.74 -2.43
C LEU A 190 -23.63 1.45 -3.77
N PRO A 191 -22.93 0.79 -4.72
CA PRO A 191 -23.58 0.24 -5.90
C PRO A 191 -24.66 -0.77 -5.51
N THR A 192 -25.74 -0.83 -6.29
CA THR A 192 -26.86 -1.76 -6.06
C THR A 192 -26.40 -3.20 -5.90
N GLU A 193 -25.43 -3.64 -6.71
CA GLU A 193 -24.87 -4.99 -6.66
C GLU A 193 -24.18 -5.27 -5.32
N THR A 194 -23.52 -4.26 -4.73
CA THR A 194 -22.89 -4.38 -3.43
C THR A 194 -23.93 -4.42 -2.32
N VAL A 195 -24.99 -3.61 -2.40
CA VAL A 195 -26.09 -3.67 -1.43
C VAL A 195 -26.76 -5.04 -1.46
N LEU A 196 -27.06 -5.57 -2.64
CA LEU A 196 -27.60 -6.92 -2.82
C LEU A 196 -26.69 -7.99 -2.22
N LEU A 197 -25.38 -7.88 -2.41
CA LEU A 197 -24.41 -8.81 -1.82
C LEU A 197 -24.44 -8.76 -0.28
N LEU A 198 -24.60 -7.56 0.31
CA LEU A 198 -24.65 -7.41 1.75
C LEU A 198 -25.93 -8.02 2.32
N ILE A 199 -27.11 -7.68 1.79
CA ILE A 199 -28.41 -8.11 2.35
C ILE A 199 -28.73 -9.59 2.10
N ARG A 200 -28.11 -10.22 1.09
CA ARG A 200 -28.25 -11.67 0.84
C ARG A 200 -27.49 -12.55 1.84
N ASN A 201 -26.77 -11.95 2.77
CA ASN A 201 -26.07 -12.71 3.80
C ASN A 201 -27.04 -13.00 4.96
N ASP A 202 -27.46 -14.25 5.09
CA ASP A 202 -28.41 -14.69 6.14
C ASP A 202 -27.84 -14.56 7.57
N ASN A 203 -26.52 -14.39 7.71
CA ASN A 203 -25.83 -14.24 8.99
C ASN A 203 -25.58 -12.78 9.38
N LEU A 204 -26.30 -11.82 8.79
CA LEU A 204 -26.17 -10.43 9.17
C LEU A 204 -26.60 -10.22 10.64
N PRO A 205 -25.82 -9.46 11.44
CA PRO A 205 -26.22 -9.13 12.78
C PRO A 205 -27.35 -8.10 12.72
N VAL A 206 -28.62 -8.53 12.71
CA VAL A 206 -29.82 -7.67 12.76
C VAL A 206 -30.76 -8.11 13.89
N ASP A 207 -31.61 -7.21 14.37
CA ASP A 207 -32.55 -7.52 15.47
C ASP A 207 -33.82 -8.22 14.98
N SER A 208 -34.23 -7.94 13.75
CA SER A 208 -35.32 -8.61 13.04
C SER A 208 -35.07 -8.51 11.53
N GLU A 209 -35.67 -9.44 10.79
CA GLU A 209 -35.79 -9.38 9.33
C GLU A 209 -36.77 -8.28 8.87
#